data_AF-A0A4S5CPE3-F1
#
_entry.id   AF-A0A4S5CPE3-F1
#
_cell.length_a   1.000
_cell.length_b   1.000
_cell.length_c   1.000
_cell.angle_alpha   90.00
_cell.angle_beta   90.00
_cell.angle_gamma   90.00
#
_symmetry.space_group_name_H-M   'P 1'
#
loop_
_entity.id
_entity.type
_entity.pdbx_description
1 polymer ?
#
loop_
_entity_poly.entity_id
_entity_poly.type
_entity_poly.pdbx_seq_one_letter_code
_entity_poly.pdbx_strand_id
1 'polypeptide(L)'
;MLATTDLTTVVSLKQILETPGDFSGWLYLPPKPWTLDTEGAFSADAQHAEDDASSSIALQPGWSVTLNSATIEDIVINAHDQIDEPSVSQLLDAFVFYVENDEFILF
;
A
#
# COMPACT_ATOMS: atom_id res chain seq x y z
N MET A 1 -11.85 8.22 -28.74
CA MET A 1 -10.75 8.15 -27.75
C MET A 1 -11.40 7.97 -26.41
N LEU A 2 -11.20 6.82 -25.77
CA LEU A 2 -11.75 6.57 -24.43
C LEU A 2 -10.88 7.35 -23.44
N ALA A 3 -11.49 8.32 -22.74
CA ALA A 3 -10.85 8.95 -21.60
C ALA A 3 -10.80 7.90 -20.48
N THR A 4 -9.64 7.29 -20.29
CA THR A 4 -9.40 6.36 -19.19
C THR A 4 -9.56 7.14 -17.90
N THR A 5 -10.59 6.80 -17.12
CA THR A 5 -10.95 7.50 -15.90
C THR A 5 -9.87 7.21 -14.86
N ASP A 6 -9.08 8.22 -14.55
CA ASP A 6 -8.07 8.22 -13.49
C ASP A 6 -8.78 8.18 -12.12
N LEU A 7 -9.21 6.98 -11.72
CA LEU A 7 -9.78 6.73 -10.39
C LEU A 7 -8.66 6.43 -9.40
N THR A 8 -7.78 7.40 -9.19
CA THR A 8 -6.82 7.30 -8.10
C THR A 8 -7.58 7.45 -6.78
N THR A 9 -7.90 6.31 -6.17
CA THR A 9 -8.66 6.27 -4.91
C THR A 9 -7.66 6.38 -3.76
N VAL A 10 -7.77 7.46 -2.98
CA VAL A 10 -7.03 7.61 -1.73
C VAL A 10 -7.75 6.82 -0.66
N VAL A 11 -7.02 5.95 0.03
CA VAL A 11 -7.53 5.09 1.10
C VAL A 11 -6.54 5.05 2.25
N SER A 12 -7.04 4.85 3.47
CA SER A 12 -6.18 4.77 4.66
C SER A 12 -5.47 3.42 4.73
N LEU A 13 -4.27 3.39 5.32
CA LEU A 13 -3.55 2.15 5.61
C LEU A 13 -4.40 1.16 6.41
N LYS A 14 -5.26 1.66 7.31
CA LYS A 14 -6.22 0.82 8.02
C LYS A 14 -7.07 0.00 7.04
N GLN A 15 -7.74 0.67 6.10
CA GLN A 15 -8.63 0.01 5.16
C GLN A 15 -7.86 -0.93 4.23
N ILE A 16 -6.66 -0.52 3.80
CA ILE A 16 -5.77 -1.35 2.99
C ILE A 16 -5.46 -2.67 3.71
N LEU A 17 -5.11 -2.62 4.99
CA LEU A 17 -4.72 -3.81 5.76
C LEU A 17 -5.92 -4.66 6.19
N GLU A 18 -7.10 -4.07 6.39
CA GLU A 18 -8.33 -4.82 6.69
C GLU A 18 -8.88 -5.55 5.46
N THR A 19 -8.65 -5.02 4.25
CA THR A 19 -9.21 -5.54 2.99
C THR A 19 -8.19 -5.52 1.85
N PRO A 20 -7.02 -6.19 1.98
CA PRO A 20 -5.92 -6.03 1.03
C PRO A 20 -6.26 -6.47 -0.39
N GLY A 21 -7.15 -7.46 -0.55
CA GLY A 21 -7.59 -7.96 -1.86
C GLY A 21 -8.57 -7.04 -2.62
N ASP A 22 -9.03 -5.94 -2.02
CA ASP A 22 -9.87 -4.95 -2.70
C ASP A 22 -9.04 -3.98 -3.57
N PHE A 23 -7.71 -4.06 -3.49
CA PHE A 23 -6.78 -3.13 -4.14
C PHE A 23 -5.91 -3.82 -5.17
N SER A 24 -5.47 -3.08 -6.19
CA SER A 24 -4.62 -3.61 -7.25
C SER A 24 -3.55 -2.60 -7.67
N GLY A 25 -2.37 -3.10 -8.05
CA GLY A 25 -1.24 -2.28 -8.47
C GLY A 25 -0.25 -2.00 -7.33
N TRP A 26 0.43 -0.86 -7.40
CA TRP A 26 1.47 -0.44 -6.48
C TRP A 26 0.95 0.65 -5.55
N LEU A 27 1.18 0.45 -4.25
CA LEU A 27 0.85 1.40 -3.20
C LEU A 27 1.91 2.50 -3.12
N TYR A 28 1.45 3.74 -3.20
CA TYR A 28 2.23 4.95 -2.95
C TYR A 28 1.85 5.49 -1.57
N LEU A 29 2.86 5.88 -0.79
CA LEU A 29 2.68 6.48 0.53
C LEU A 29 3.48 7.78 0.67
N PRO A 30 3.01 8.71 1.52
CA PRO A 30 3.78 9.88 1.91
C PRO A 30 5.02 9.49 2.74
N PRO A 31 5.94 10.42 3.01
CA PRO A 31 7.07 10.17 3.90
C PRO A 31 6.63 9.70 5.29
N LYS A 32 7.41 8.79 5.89
CA LYS A 32 7.24 8.29 7.27
C LYS A 32 7.27 9.44 8.31
N PRO A 33 6.69 9.24 9.51
CA PRO A 33 6.11 8.00 10.04
C PRO A 33 4.69 7.72 9.54
N TRP A 34 4.33 6.44 9.45
CA TRP A 34 2.99 6.00 9.05
C TRP A 34 2.15 5.59 10.25
N THR A 35 0.86 5.87 10.14
CA THR A 35 -0.20 5.50 11.08
C THR A 35 -1.34 4.84 10.31
N LEU A 36 -2.29 4.24 11.03
CA LEU A 36 -3.49 3.64 10.42
C LEU A 36 -4.31 4.64 9.59
N ASP A 37 -4.27 5.92 9.97
CA ASP A 37 -4.95 7.00 9.26
C ASP A 37 -4.12 7.57 8.09
N THR A 38 -2.89 7.09 7.89
CA THR A 38 -2.08 7.52 6.75
C THR A 38 -2.75 7.12 5.45
N GLU A 39 -2.95 8.11 4.61
CA GLU A 39 -3.54 7.95 3.30
C GLU A 39 -2.49 7.43 2.30
N GLY A 40 -2.89 6.43 1.52
CA GLY A 40 -2.15 5.87 0.41
C GLY A 40 -3.00 5.80 -0.84
N ALA A 41 -2.34 5.60 -1.97
CA ALA A 41 -3.02 5.47 -3.26
C ALA A 41 -2.41 4.33 -4.07
N PHE A 42 -3.25 3.61 -4.80
CA PHE A 42 -2.81 2.59 -5.73
C PHE A 42 -2.72 3.12 -7.16
N SER A 43 -1.67 2.73 -7.87
CA SER A 43 -1.53 2.96 -9.31
C SER A 43 -1.14 1.66 -10.01
N ALA A 44 -1.65 1.45 -11.22
CA ALA A 44 -1.31 0.29 -12.04
C ALA A 44 0.16 0.31 -12.52
N ASP A 45 0.79 1.48 -12.56
CA ASP A 45 2.09 1.69 -13.18
C ASP A 45 3.16 2.01 -12.12
N ALA A 46 4.14 1.13 -11.94
CA ALA A 46 5.35 1.43 -11.18
C ALA A 46 6.41 2.18 -12.01
N GLN A 47 6.26 2.24 -13.34
CA GLN A 47 7.35 2.59 -14.27
C GLN A 47 7.17 3.87 -15.07
N HIS A 48 6.02 4.54 -15.04
CA HIS A 48 5.86 5.82 -15.74
C HIS A 48 5.53 6.97 -14.78
N ALA A 49 6.56 7.47 -14.09
CA ALA A 49 6.55 8.80 -13.50
C ALA A 49 6.92 9.90 -14.53
N GLU A 50 7.18 9.53 -15.79
CA GLU A 50 7.77 10.43 -16.80
C GLU A 50 6.88 10.66 -18.04
N ASP A 51 5.70 10.04 -18.14
CA ASP A 51 4.80 10.23 -19.29
C ASP A 51 3.47 10.82 -18.80
N ASP A 52 3.38 12.16 -18.92
CA ASP A 52 2.28 13.18 -18.87
C ASP A 52 0.82 12.82 -18.47
N ALA A 53 0.57 11.69 -17.81
CA ALA A 53 -0.74 11.27 -17.28
C ALA A 53 -0.59 10.32 -16.07
N SER A 54 0.55 10.39 -15.37
CA SER A 54 0.79 9.65 -14.13
C SER A 54 -0.19 10.14 -13.06
N SER A 55 -1.09 9.27 -12.62
CA SER A 55 -2.03 9.44 -11.51
C SER A 55 -1.62 10.54 -10.53
N SER A 56 -2.44 11.58 -10.39
CA SER A 56 -2.10 12.87 -9.75
C SER A 56 -1.53 12.78 -8.32
N ILE A 57 -1.61 11.63 -7.66
CA ILE A 57 -1.03 11.37 -6.34
C ILE A 57 0.40 10.83 -6.37
N ALA A 58 0.80 10.08 -7.40
CA ALA A 58 2.20 9.70 -7.61
C ALA A 58 3.10 10.91 -7.91
N LEU A 59 2.49 12.03 -8.30
CA LEU A 59 3.15 13.33 -8.50
C LEU A 59 3.21 14.20 -7.24
N GLN A 60 2.64 13.77 -6.10
CA GLN A 60 2.75 14.54 -4.87
C GLN A 60 4.19 14.55 -4.36
N PRO A 61 4.74 15.71 -4.01
CA PRO A 61 6.13 15.82 -3.60
C PRO A 61 6.39 14.98 -2.34
N GLY A 62 7.31 14.02 -2.46
CA GLY A 62 7.73 13.15 -1.37
C GLY A 62 6.97 11.83 -1.24
N TRP A 63 5.92 11.59 -2.05
CA TRP A 63 5.30 10.27 -2.12
C TRP A 63 6.19 9.30 -2.87
N SER A 64 6.25 8.05 -2.41
CA SER A 64 7.08 7.02 -3.03
C SER A 64 6.33 5.70 -3.17
N VAL A 65 6.63 4.98 -4.25
CA VAL A 65 6.24 3.57 -4.41
C VAL A 65 6.77 2.78 -3.22
N THR A 66 5.88 2.05 -2.55
CA THR A 66 6.20 1.29 -1.34
C THR A 66 6.17 -0.21 -1.61
N LEU A 67 4.99 -0.78 -1.85
CA LEU A 67 4.81 -2.22 -2.11
C LEU A 67 3.72 -2.45 -3.15
N ASN A 68 3.76 -3.59 -3.82
CA ASN A 68 2.65 -4.03 -4.66
C ASN A 68 1.55 -4.68 -3.79
N SER A 69 0.32 -4.62 -4.27
CA SER A 69 -0.88 -5.20 -3.64
C SER A 69 -0.72 -6.67 -3.24
N ALA A 70 -0.15 -7.51 -4.12
CA ALA A 70 0.06 -8.93 -3.81
C ALA A 70 1.00 -9.14 -2.61
N THR A 71 2.08 -8.36 -2.52
CA THR A 71 2.96 -8.39 -1.34
C THR A 71 2.25 -7.92 -0.07
N ILE A 72 1.35 -6.94 -0.16
CA ILE A 72 0.55 -6.50 0.99
C ILE A 72 -0.40 -7.61 1.45
N GLU A 73 -1.05 -8.31 0.51
CA GLU A 73 -1.86 -9.50 0.81
C GLU A 73 -1.03 -10.59 1.51
N ASP A 74 0.16 -10.90 0.99
CA ASP A 74 1.06 -11.89 1.58
C ASP A 74 1.47 -11.53 3.02
N ILE A 75 1.70 -10.24 3.31
CA ILE A 75 2.01 -9.76 4.66
C ILE A 75 0.83 -10.01 5.62
N VAL A 76 -0.40 -9.71 5.18
CA VAL A 76 -1.60 -9.92 5.99
C VAL A 76 -1.87 -11.41 6.20
N ILE A 77 -1.71 -12.24 5.17
CA ILE A 77 -1.82 -13.70 5.27
C ILE A 77 -0.79 -14.25 6.26
N ASN A 78 0.47 -13.85 6.16
CA ASN A 78 1.52 -14.28 7.08
C ASN A 78 1.20 -13.89 8.54
N ALA A 79 0.63 -12.71 8.78
CA ALA A 79 0.22 -12.32 10.14
C ALA A 79 -0.91 -13.21 10.68
N HIS A 80 -1.90 -13.55 9.85
CA HIS A 80 -2.97 -14.48 10.19
C HIS A 80 -2.50 -15.92 10.39
N ASP A 81 -1.45 -16.36 9.67
CA ASP A 81 -0.85 -17.68 9.87
C ASP A 81 -0.14 -17.82 11.23
N GLN A 82 0.32 -16.70 11.81
CA GLN A 82 0.99 -16.67 13.12
C GLN A 82 0.02 -16.36 14.27
N ILE A 83 -0.99 -15.54 14.03
CA ILE A 83 -1.96 -15.07 15.02
C ILE A 83 -3.36 -15.24 14.43
N ASP A 84 -4.25 -15.98 15.11
CA ASP A 84 -5.60 -16.29 14.64
C ASP A 84 -6.40 -15.04 14.19
N GLU A 85 -6.42 -14.00 15.05
CA GLU A 85 -7.06 -12.71 14.78
C GLU A 85 -6.09 -11.56 15.14
N PRO A 86 -5.13 -11.18 14.25
CA PRO A 86 -4.22 -10.08 14.49
C PRO A 86 -5.00 -8.76 14.48
N SER A 87 -4.66 -7.87 15.41
CA SER A 87 -5.19 -6.51 15.38
C SER A 87 -4.66 -5.74 14.17
N VAL A 88 -5.41 -4.75 13.69
CA VAL A 88 -4.94 -3.92 12.56
C VAL A 88 -3.64 -3.18 12.86
N SER A 89 -3.36 -2.91 14.14
CA SER A 89 -2.06 -2.37 14.57
C SER A 89 -0.91 -3.36 14.36
N GLN A 90 -1.13 -4.66 14.63
CA GLN A 90 -0.13 -5.70 14.33
C GLN A 90 0.06 -5.87 12.82
N LEU A 91 -1.01 -5.72 12.02
CA LEU A 91 -0.88 -5.70 10.55
C LEU A 91 -0.06 -4.49 10.09
N LEU A 92 -0.23 -3.33 10.70
CA LEU A 92 0.58 -2.15 10.41
C LEU A 92 2.05 -2.38 10.80
N ASP A 93 2.31 -2.99 11.96
CA ASP A 93 3.68 -3.33 12.38
C ASP A 93 4.34 -4.31 11.41
N ALA A 94 3.62 -5.33 10.94
CA ALA A 94 4.10 -6.28 9.93
C ALA A 94 4.39 -5.59 8.58
N PHE A 95 3.49 -4.71 8.15
CA PHE A 95 3.67 -3.91 6.93
C PHE A 95 4.92 -3.01 7.01
N VAL A 96 5.06 -2.26 8.11
CA VAL A 96 6.23 -1.38 8.32
C VAL A 96 7.51 -2.20 8.38
N PHE A 97 7.49 -3.32 9.09
CA PHE A 97 8.64 -4.22 9.20
C PHE A 97 9.07 -4.76 7.84
N TYR A 98 8.14 -5.22 7.01
CA TYR A 98 8.44 -5.72 5.67
C TYR A 98 9.06 -4.62 4.80
N VAL A 99 8.49 -3.41 4.81
CA VAL A 99 9.06 -2.28 4.04
C VAL A 99 10.49 -1.95 4.46
N GLU A 100 10.84 -2.14 5.73
CA GLU A 100 12.17 -1.84 6.26
C GLU A 100 13.19 -2.95 6.08
N ASN A 101 12.74 -4.21 6.06
CA ASN A 101 13.62 -5.38 6.15
C ASN A 101 13.52 -6.32 4.93
N ASP A 102 12.53 -6.11 4.05
CA ASP A 102 12.19 -7.01 2.94
C ASP A 102 11.96 -8.48 3.41
N GLU A 103 11.38 -8.61 4.61
CA GLU A 103 11.13 -9.89 5.28
C GLU A 103 9.81 -9.84 6.07
N PHE A 104 9.17 -10.99 6.23
CA PHE A 104 8.00 -11.14 7.09
C PHE A 104 8.38 -11.08 8.57
N ILE A 105 7.68 -10.26 9.34
CA ILE A 105 7.85 -10.22 10.80
C ILE A 105 7.45 -11.56 11.43
N LEU A 106 8.12 -11.92 12.53
CA LEU A 106 7.73 -13.01 13.42
C LEU A 106 7.17 -12.42 14.73
N PHE A 107 5.98 -12.86 15.14
CA PHE A 107 5.28 -12.39 16.34
C PHE A 107 5.56 -13.21 17.60
#